data_AF-A0A832VQN0-F1
#
_entry.id   AF-A0A832VQN0-F1
#
_cell.length_a   1.000
_cell.length_b   1.000
_cell.length_c   1.000
_cell.angle_alpha   90.00
_cell.angle_beta   90.00
_cell.angle_gamma   90.00
#
_symmetry.space_group_name_H-M   'P 1'
#
loop_
_entity.id
_entity.type
_entity.pdbx_description
1 polymer ?
#
loop_
_entity_poly.entity_id
_entity_poly.type
_entity_poly.pdbx_seq_one_letter_code
_entity_poly.pdbx_strand_id
1 'polypeptide(L)' 'EVHVEGMGATQGGAMGDIPGVRFKVFKVNGTSLRELVRGRKEKPRR' A
#
# COMPACT_ATOMS: atom_id res chain seq x y z
N GLU A 1 -1.84 12.00 4.24
CA GLU A 1 -1.12 11.73 2.99
C GLU A 1 -0.91 10.24 2.81
N VAL A 2 -1.09 9.71 1.61
CA VAL A 2 -1.04 8.27 1.33
C VAL A 2 -0.13 8.06 0.12
N HIS A 3 0.90 7.22 0.26
CA HIS A 3 1.73 6.87 -0.87
C HIS A 3 1.33 5.50 -1.43
N VAL A 4 1.15 5.49 -2.75
CA VAL A 4 0.78 4.34 -3.56
C VAL A 4 1.95 3.94 -4.46
N GLU A 5 2.15 2.63 -4.59
CA GLU A 5 3.09 2.02 -5.53
C GLU A 5 2.32 1.18 -6.54
N GLY A 6 2.88 1.00 -7.74
CA GLY A 6 2.30 0.12 -8.76
C GLY A 6 2.36 -1.33 -8.29
N MET A 7 1.30 -2.12 -8.53
CA MET A 7 1.28 -3.52 -8.10
C MET A 7 2.22 -4.45 -8.89
N GLY A 8 3.01 -3.94 -9.84
CA GLY A 8 4.01 -4.74 -10.54
C GLY A 8 3.43 -5.74 -11.55
N ALA A 9 2.20 -5.53 -12.02
CA ALA A 9 1.63 -6.34 -13.09
C ALA A 9 2.37 -6.10 -14.42
N THR A 10 2.55 -7.18 -15.20
CA THR A 10 3.38 -7.24 -16.42
C THR A 10 3.00 -6.25 -17.53
N GLN A 11 1.85 -5.58 -17.45
CA GLN A 11 1.46 -4.51 -18.40
C GLN A 11 0.68 -3.38 -17.71
N GLY A 12 1.01 -3.03 -16.46
CA GLY A 12 0.25 -2.02 -15.70
C GLY A 12 -1.21 -2.40 -15.44
N GLY A 13 -1.51 -3.70 -15.55
CA GLY A 13 -2.82 -4.30 -15.31
C GLY A 13 -3.07 -4.58 -13.83
N ALA A 14 -4.16 -5.29 -13.57
CA ALA A 14 -4.43 -5.85 -12.26
C ALA A 14 -3.51 -7.05 -11.99
N MET A 15 -2.93 -7.12 -10.78
CA MET A 15 -2.15 -8.28 -10.35
C MET A 15 -3.06 -9.22 -9.54
N GLY A 16 -3.18 -10.48 -9.98
CA GLY A 16 -3.93 -11.53 -9.28
C GLY A 16 -5.45 -11.44 -9.47
N ASP A 17 -6.20 -11.68 -8.40
CA ASP A 17 -7.64 -11.93 -8.43
C ASP A 17 -8.52 -10.67 -8.37
N ILE A 18 -7.91 -9.48 -8.33
CA ILE A 18 -8.64 -8.21 -8.16
C ILE A 18 -8.68 -7.44 -9.48
N PRO A 19 -9.74 -7.59 -10.30
CA PRO A 19 -9.84 -6.86 -11.56
C PRO A 19 -9.90 -5.34 -11.33
N GLY A 20 -9.16 -4.58 -12.14
CA GLY A 20 -9.18 -3.11 -12.14
C GLY A 20 -8.29 -2.42 -11.11
N VAL A 21 -7.73 -3.13 -10.13
CA VAL A 21 -6.83 -2.52 -9.13
C VAL A 21 -5.38 -2.63 -9.60
N ARG A 22 -4.76 -1.48 -9.85
CA ARG A 22 -3.39 -1.37 -10.41
C ARG A 22 -2.35 -0.87 -9.40
N PHE A 23 -2.81 -0.35 -8.28
CA PHE A 23 -1.99 0.33 -7.28
C PHE A 23 -2.23 -0.25 -5.89
N LYS A 24 -1.18 -0.29 -5.09
CA LYS A 24 -1.23 -0.70 -3.69
C LYS A 24 -0.68 0.40 -2.80
N VAL A 25 -1.26 0.56 -1.61
CA VAL A 25 -0.75 1.51 -0.61
C VAL A 25 0.42 0.89 0.16
N PHE A 26 1.54 1.60 0.24
CA PHE A 26 2.71 1.14 1.01
C PHE A 26 2.96 1.98 2.26
N LYS A 27 2.55 3.25 2.27
CA LYS A 27 2.83 4.19 3.36
C LYS A 27 1.64 5.11 3.60
N VAL A 28 1.34 5.36 4.86
CA VAL A 28 0.23 6.22 5.31
C VAL A 28 0.80 7.20 6.33
N ASN A 29 0.61 8.50 6.10
CA ASN A 29 1.02 9.59 7.00
C ASN A 29 2.48 9.48 7.48
N GLY A 30 3.42 9.14 6.59
CA GLY A 30 4.83 9.01 6.98
C GLY A 30 5.25 7.62 7.50
N THR A 31 4.31 6.70 7.73
CA THR A 31 4.58 5.37 8.34
C THR A 31 4.28 4.22 7.38
N SER A 32 5.14 3.18 7.36
CA SER A 32 4.92 2.01 6.52
C SER A 32 3.69 1.22 6.98
N LEU A 33 2.81 0.89 6.04
CA LEU A 33 1.60 0.12 6.30
C LEU A 33 1.94 -1.28 6.84
N ARG A 34 3.06 -1.88 6.40
CA ARG A 34 3.54 -3.18 6.91
C ARG A 34 3.90 -3.12 8.40
N GLU A 35 4.48 -2.03 8.86
CA GLU A 35 4.85 -1.85 10.27
C GLU A 35 3.62 -1.60 11.14
N LEU A 36 2.63 -0.86 10.62
CA LEU A 36 1.33 -0.66 11.26
C LEU A 36 0.57 -1.97 11.40
N VAL A 37 0.49 -2.79 10.34
CA VAL A 37 -0.20 -4.09 10.36
C VAL A 37 0.48 -5.08 11.30
N ARG A 38 1.81 -5.07 11.37
CA ARG A 38 2.58 -5.91 12.31
C ARG A 38 2.58 -5.35 13.74
N GLY A 39 1.95 -4.21 14.01
CA GLY A 39 1.88 -3.59 15.34
C GLY A 39 3.22 -3.09 15.88
N ARG A 40 4.25 -2.98 15.03
CA ARG A 40 5.61 -2.56 15.44
C ARG A 40 5.75 -1.05 15.56
N LYS A 41 4.88 -0.30 14.88
CA LYS A 41 4.78 1.16 14.98
C LYS A 41 3.32 1.54 15.20
N GLU A 42 3.08 2.45 16.13
CA GLU A 42 1.76 3.05 16.27
C GLU A 42 1.47 3.99 15.09
N LYS A 43 0.20 4.08 14.74
CA LYS A 43 -0.27 5.05 13.75
C LYS A 43 0.01 6.44 14.34
N PRO A 44 0.86 7.28 13.73
CA PRO A 44 0.96 8.66 14.16
C PRO A 44 -0.42 9.28 14.02
N ARG A 45 -1.06 9.54 15.17
CA ARG A 45 -2.33 10.24 15.28
C ARG A 45 -1.99 11.72 15.31
N ARG A 46 -2.22 12.41 14.20
CA ARG A 46 -2.16 13.86 14.11
C ARG A 46 -3.27 14.34 13.19
#